data_AF-A0AAE6IUH2-F1
#
_entry.id   AF-A0AAE6IUH2-F1
#
_cell.length_a   1.000
_cell.length_b   1.000
_cell.length_c   1.000
_cell.angle_alpha   90.00
_cell.angle_beta   90.00
_cell.angle_gamma   90.00
#
_symmetry.space_group_name_H-M   'P 1'
#
loop_
_entity.id
_entity.type
_entity.pdbx_description
1 polymer ?
#
loop_
_entity_poly.entity_id
_entity_poly.type
_entity_poly.pdbx_seq_one_letter_code
_entity_poly.pdbx_strand_id
1 'polypeptide(L)'
;MLGQDATGEIETSRGSFTVKFPKEKDRLQIGRLMGINRCGIPATSFDIDTETRNLVCSTLNVVIVKGPEWLEAVKKKQNGFRFEEVPCDEFLIELYQKACEFRDQVQERLKAGTEELTGVSTGESAAPIVDNGIFDGLEGSAD
;
A
#
# COMPACT_ATOMS: atom_id res chain seq x y z
N MET A 1 -10.48 2.88 14.49
CA MET A 1 -10.04 3.72 13.36
C MET A 1 -10.56 3.12 12.05
N LEU A 2 -11.81 3.41 11.67
CA LEU A 2 -12.31 3.08 10.32
C LEU A 2 -12.24 4.35 9.47
N GLY A 3 -11.44 4.35 8.39
CA GLY A 3 -11.62 5.30 7.29
C GLY A 3 -10.35 5.95 6.72
N GLN A 4 -9.29 6.15 7.49
CA GLN A 4 -8.08 6.79 6.98
C GLN A 4 -7.01 5.75 6.60
N ASP A 5 -6.42 5.90 5.42
CA ASP A 5 -5.27 5.10 4.99
C ASP A 5 -4.07 5.50 5.88
N ALA A 6 -3.48 4.52 6.58
CA ALA A 6 -2.25 4.76 7.34
C ALA A 6 -1.15 5.12 6.34
N THR A 7 -0.68 6.36 6.41
CA THR A 7 0.38 6.90 5.54
C THR A 7 1.59 7.28 6.37
N GLY A 8 2.76 7.30 5.74
CA GLY A 8 4.00 7.74 6.35
C GLY A 8 4.98 8.23 5.30
N GLU A 9 5.95 8.99 5.75
CA GLU A 9 7.07 9.44 4.93
C GLU A 9 8.23 8.46 5.07
N ILE A 10 8.83 8.09 3.94
CA ILE A 10 10.10 7.36 3.89
C ILE A 10 11.13 8.23 3.17
N GLU A 11 12.32 8.36 3.77
CA GLU A 11 13.43 9.10 3.18
C GLU A 11 14.28 8.17 2.33
N THR A 12 14.67 8.57 1.13
CA THR A 12 15.56 7.80 0.25
C THR A 12 16.76 8.61 -0.21
N SER A 13 17.71 7.96 -0.89
CA SER A 13 18.81 8.63 -1.59
C SER A 13 18.35 9.71 -2.59
N ARG A 14 17.09 9.66 -3.05
CA ARG A 14 16.50 10.62 -4.00
C ARG A 14 15.37 11.45 -3.39
N GLY A 15 15.32 11.59 -2.06
CA GLY A 15 14.36 12.42 -1.35
C GLY A 15 13.21 11.63 -0.73
N SER A 16 12.22 12.35 -0.20
CA SER A 16 11.15 11.77 0.60
C SER A 16 9.94 11.36 -0.24
N PHE A 17 9.38 10.21 0.10
CA PHE A 17 8.19 9.65 -0.52
C PHE A 17 7.12 9.40 0.54
N THR A 18 5.88 9.77 0.22
CA THR A 18 4.73 9.37 1.03
C THR A 18 4.28 7.99 0.59
N VAL A 19 4.26 7.04 1.51
CA VAL A 19 3.77 5.66 1.30
C VAL A 19 2.52 5.40 2.12
N LYS A 20 1.66 4.51 1.64
CA LYS A 20 0.50 4.00 2.39
C LYS A 20 0.69 2.54 2.80
N PHE A 21 0.04 2.18 3.91
CA PHE A 21 -0.08 0.80 4.33
C PHE A 21 -1.01 0.05 3.36
N PRO A 22 -0.53 -1.01 2.67
CA PRO A 22 -1.32 -1.70 1.68
C PRO A 22 -2.47 -2.49 2.33
N LYS A 23 -3.70 -2.26 1.84
CA LYS A 23 -4.89 -3.04 2.20
C LYS A 23 -5.10 -4.17 1.19
N GLU A 24 -6.08 -5.04 1.45
CA GLU A 24 -6.37 -6.17 0.55
C GLU A 24 -6.69 -5.73 -0.89
N LYS A 25 -7.41 -4.61 -1.06
CA LYS A 25 -7.65 -4.01 -2.38
C LYS A 25 -6.36 -3.66 -3.13
N ASP A 26 -5.33 -3.22 -2.40
CA ASP A 26 -4.05 -2.82 -2.97
C ASP A 26 -3.24 -4.06 -3.38
N ARG A 27 -3.31 -5.15 -2.60
CA ARG A 27 -2.69 -6.44 -2.97
C ARG A 27 -3.28 -6.99 -4.26
N LEU A 28 -4.60 -6.92 -4.42
CA LEU A 28 -5.27 -7.29 -5.67
C LEU A 28 -4.84 -6.39 -6.84
N GLN A 29 -4.70 -5.08 -6.61
CA GLN A 29 -4.23 -4.15 -7.63
C GLN A 29 -2.79 -4.44 -8.06
N ILE A 30 -1.89 -4.77 -7.12
CA ILE A 30 -0.51 -5.20 -7.42
C ILE A 30 -0.54 -6.45 -8.30
N GLY A 31 -1.32 -7.47 -7.94
CA GLY A 31 -1.45 -8.69 -8.74
C GLY A 31 -1.97 -8.42 -10.17
N ARG A 32 -2.92 -7.49 -10.33
CA ARG A 32 -3.41 -7.05 -11.64
C ARG A 32 -2.33 -6.36 -12.46
N LEU A 33 -1.56 -5.44 -11.87
CA LEU A 33 -0.45 -4.76 -12.54
C LEU A 33 0.62 -5.75 -12.99
N MET A 34 0.98 -6.72 -12.14
CA MET A 34 1.92 -7.77 -12.50
C MET A 34 1.41 -8.57 -13.71
N GLY A 35 0.12 -8.90 -13.76
CA GLY A 35 -0.52 -9.56 -14.90
C GLY A 35 -0.50 -8.73 -16.19
N ILE A 36 -0.78 -7.42 -16.08
CA ILE A 36 -0.71 -6.47 -17.21
C ILE A 36 0.72 -6.40 -17.77
N ASN A 37 1.72 -6.29 -16.89
CA ASN A 37 3.12 -6.20 -17.29
C ASN A 37 3.61 -7.47 -18.01
N ARG A 38 3.04 -8.63 -17.70
CA ARG A 38 3.31 -9.88 -18.42
C ARG A 38 2.63 -9.98 -19.78
N CYS A 39 1.69 -9.10 -20.11
CA CYS A 39 0.97 -9.10 -21.38
C CYS A 39 0.30 -10.46 -21.71
N GLY A 40 -0.25 -11.14 -20.70
CA GLY A 40 -0.90 -12.45 -20.86
C GLY A 40 0.05 -13.64 -20.94
N ILE A 41 1.36 -13.44 -20.81
CA ILE A 41 2.35 -14.52 -20.73
C ILE A 41 2.36 -15.11 -19.31
N PRO A 42 2.40 -16.45 -19.14
CA PRO A 42 2.51 -17.07 -17.83
C PRO A 42 3.78 -16.68 -17.08
N ALA A 43 3.69 -16.49 -15.76
CA ALA A 43 4.83 -16.13 -14.89
C ALA A 43 6.02 -17.11 -15.01
N THR A 44 5.76 -18.38 -15.28
CA THR A 44 6.78 -19.42 -15.48
C THR A 44 7.63 -19.22 -16.73
N SER A 45 7.27 -18.28 -17.60
CA SER A 45 8.02 -17.96 -18.82
C SER A 45 9.09 -16.90 -18.58
N PHE A 46 9.16 -16.34 -17.37
CA PHE A 46 10.10 -15.30 -16.98
C PHE A 46 11.07 -15.86 -15.93
N ASP A 47 12.30 -15.38 -15.94
CA ASP A 47 13.28 -15.66 -14.90
C ASP A 47 12.92 -14.95 -13.58
N ILE A 48 13.57 -15.38 -12.50
CA ILE A 48 13.30 -14.89 -11.14
C ILE A 48 13.57 -13.39 -11.01
N ASP A 49 14.58 -12.86 -11.70
CA ASP A 49 14.97 -11.46 -11.58
C ASP A 49 13.93 -10.57 -12.28
N THR A 50 13.47 -10.98 -13.46
CA THR A 50 12.38 -10.32 -14.18
C THR A 50 11.09 -10.31 -13.36
N GLU A 51 10.72 -11.43 -12.74
CA GLU A 51 9.51 -11.51 -11.91
C GLU A 51 9.63 -10.71 -10.61
N THR A 52 10.81 -10.72 -9.98
CA THR A 52 11.12 -9.88 -8.82
C THR A 52 10.97 -8.40 -9.17
N ARG A 53 11.53 -7.97 -10.30
CA ARG A 53 11.43 -6.58 -10.77
C ARG A 53 9.98 -6.19 -11.05
N ASN A 54 9.21 -7.08 -11.65
CA ASN A 54 7.78 -6.87 -11.89
C ASN A 54 7.01 -6.68 -10.57
N LEU A 55 7.28 -7.50 -9.56
CA LEU A 55 6.69 -7.37 -8.22
C LEU A 55 7.06 -6.03 -7.57
N VAL A 56 8.34 -5.67 -7.58
CA VAL A 56 8.85 -4.41 -7.00
C VAL A 56 8.16 -3.21 -7.63
N CYS A 57 8.23 -3.09 -8.97
CA CYS A 57 7.63 -1.96 -9.68
C CYS A 57 6.11 -1.91 -9.50
N SER A 58 5.42 -3.05 -9.57
CA SER A 58 3.97 -3.12 -9.38
C SER A 58 3.57 -2.72 -7.96
N THR A 59 4.36 -3.12 -6.95
CA THR A 59 4.13 -2.73 -5.56
C THR A 59 4.32 -1.23 -5.38
N LEU A 60 5.45 -0.69 -5.82
CA LEU A 60 5.77 0.73 -5.69
C LEU A 60 4.73 1.63 -6.38
N ASN A 61 4.25 1.24 -7.56
CA ASN A 61 3.19 1.94 -8.28
C ASN A 61 1.86 2.02 -7.50
N VAL A 62 1.63 1.11 -6.54
CA VAL A 62 0.41 1.08 -5.74
C VAL A 62 0.60 1.76 -4.39
N VAL A 63 1.74 1.54 -3.73
CA VAL A 63 1.94 1.98 -2.33
C VAL A 63 2.49 3.40 -2.22
N ILE A 64 3.16 3.92 -3.25
CA ILE A 64 3.60 5.32 -3.27
C ILE A 64 2.40 6.21 -3.57
N VAL A 65 2.09 7.10 -2.62
CA VAL A 65 1.01 8.09 -2.73
C VAL A 65 1.54 9.38 -3.36
N LYS A 66 2.76 9.78 -2.97
CA LYS A 66 3.37 11.02 -3.43
C LYS A 66 4.89 10.87 -3.51
N GLY A 67 5.46 11.38 -4.61
CA GLY A 67 6.90 11.47 -4.79
C GLY A 67 7.48 12.85 -4.48
N PRO A 68 8.81 12.95 -4.46
CA PRO A 68 9.52 14.22 -4.31
C PRO A 68 9.28 15.15 -5.50
N GLU A 69 9.50 16.46 -5.29
CA GLU A 69 9.18 17.50 -6.28
C GLU A 69 9.84 17.28 -7.64
N TRP A 70 11.07 16.77 -7.67
CA TRP A 70 11.76 16.49 -8.94
C TRP A 70 11.03 15.42 -9.77
N LEU A 71 10.48 14.38 -9.11
CA LEU A 71 9.76 13.31 -9.80
C LEU A 71 8.44 13.83 -10.36
N GLU A 72 7.74 14.66 -9.59
CA GLU A 72 6.50 15.31 -10.05
C GLU A 72 6.76 16.33 -11.16
N ALA A 73 7.90 17.04 -11.12
CA ALA A 73 8.32 17.93 -12.19
C ALA A 73 8.66 17.15 -13.48
N VAL A 74 9.29 15.98 -13.39
CA VAL A 74 9.56 15.09 -14.53
C VAL A 74 8.26 14.60 -15.15
N LYS A 75 7.32 14.08 -14.33
CA LYS A 75 6.00 13.64 -14.79
C LYS A 75 5.23 14.73 -15.54
N LYS A 76 5.35 16.00 -15.12
CA LYS A 76 4.67 17.14 -15.75
C LYS A 76 5.36 17.64 -17.02
N LYS A 77 6.68 17.48 -17.14
CA LYS A 77 7.47 18.02 -18.25
C LYS A 77 7.45 17.16 -19.51
N GLN A 78 7.13 15.87 -19.41
CA GLN A 78 7.25 14.96 -20.54
C GLN A 78 5.93 14.24 -20.88
N ASN A 79 5.62 14.20 -22.18
CA ASN A 79 4.60 13.34 -22.77
C ASN A 79 5.12 11.88 -22.88
N GLY A 80 5.73 11.37 -21.80
CA GLY A 80 6.37 10.05 -21.71
C GLY A 80 7.78 10.11 -21.12
N PHE A 81 8.04 9.30 -20.08
CA PHE A 81 9.37 9.13 -19.47
C PHE A 81 10.42 8.72 -20.51
N ARG A 82 11.56 9.42 -20.54
CA ARG A 82 12.74 8.94 -21.28
C ARG A 82 13.41 7.79 -20.52
N PHE A 83 14.03 6.88 -21.24
CA PHE A 83 14.69 5.70 -20.65
C PHE A 83 15.76 6.09 -19.63
N GLU A 84 16.47 7.21 -19.86
CA GLU A 84 17.51 7.72 -18.96
C GLU A 84 16.95 8.28 -17.63
N GLU A 85 15.64 8.54 -17.56
CA GLU A 85 14.95 9.05 -16.36
C GLU A 85 14.27 7.92 -15.58
N VAL A 86 14.31 6.68 -16.09
CA VAL A 86 13.88 5.50 -15.35
C VAL A 86 14.84 5.32 -14.17
N PRO A 87 14.33 5.30 -12.92
CA PRO A 87 15.20 5.09 -11.77
C PRO A 87 15.95 3.76 -11.90
N CYS A 88 17.24 3.75 -11.56
CA CYS A 88 18.05 2.54 -11.60
C CYS A 88 17.56 1.48 -10.61
N ASP A 89 17.92 0.22 -10.86
CA ASP A 89 17.46 -0.91 -10.04
C ASP A 89 17.85 -0.77 -8.57
N GLU A 90 19.05 -0.26 -8.28
CA GLU A 90 19.52 0.00 -6.92
C GLU A 90 18.57 0.92 -6.15
N PHE A 91 18.10 1.98 -6.80
CA PHE A 91 17.16 2.92 -6.18
C PHE A 91 15.77 2.30 -6.02
N LEU A 92 15.29 1.55 -7.00
CA LEU A 92 13.99 0.87 -6.90
C LEU A 92 13.98 -0.14 -5.74
N ILE A 93 15.09 -0.85 -5.54
CA ILE A 93 15.26 -1.77 -4.41
C ILE A 93 15.30 -1.01 -3.08
N GLU A 94 16.05 0.09 -2.98
CA GLU A 94 16.09 0.93 -1.77
C GLU A 94 14.68 1.40 -1.38
N LEU A 95 13.96 1.96 -2.35
CA LEU A 95 12.61 2.48 -2.14
C LEU A 95 11.63 1.37 -1.74
N TYR A 96 11.76 0.19 -2.34
CA TYR A 96 10.94 -0.98 -2.00
C TYR A 96 11.22 -1.52 -0.60
N GLN A 97 12.50 -1.61 -0.21
CA GLN A 97 12.91 -2.04 1.14
C GLN A 97 12.31 -1.11 2.20
N LYS A 98 12.44 0.21 2.01
CA LYS A 98 11.88 1.20 2.93
C LYS A 98 10.36 1.18 3.00
N ALA A 99 9.68 0.94 1.87
CA ALA A 99 8.24 0.73 1.88
C ALA A 99 7.83 -0.54 2.66
N CYS A 100 8.63 -1.61 2.60
CA CYS A 100 8.42 -2.82 3.38
C CYS A 100 8.69 -2.60 4.87
N GLU A 101 9.75 -1.89 5.23
CA GLU A 101 10.03 -1.49 6.62
C GLU A 101 8.88 -0.68 7.21
N PHE A 102 8.35 0.29 6.46
CA PHE A 102 7.17 1.05 6.86
C PHE A 102 5.96 0.13 7.11
N ARG A 103 5.70 -0.83 6.21
CA ARG A 103 4.63 -1.82 6.39
C ARG A 103 4.82 -2.59 7.70
N ASP A 104 6.03 -3.07 7.95
CA ASP A 104 6.33 -3.91 9.12
C ASP A 104 6.17 -3.11 10.42
N GLN A 105 6.65 -1.87 10.47
CA GLN A 105 6.42 -0.95 11.59
C GLN A 105 4.93 -0.72 11.86
N VAL A 106 4.11 -0.55 10.82
CA VAL A 106 2.65 -0.40 10.99
C VAL A 106 2.03 -1.70 11.49
N GLN A 107 2.43 -2.87 10.98
CA GLN A 107 1.93 -4.16 11.45
C GLN A 107 2.28 -4.42 12.92
N GLU A 108 3.50 -4.10 13.33
CA GLU A 108 3.93 -4.24 14.72
C GLU A 108 3.11 -3.33 15.64
N ARG A 109 2.88 -2.07 15.26
CA ARG A 109 2.01 -1.15 16.03
C ARG A 109 0.58 -1.67 16.14
N LEU A 110 0.04 -2.26 15.07
CA LEU A 110 -1.30 -2.84 15.09
C LEU A 110 -1.36 -4.06 16.03
N LYS A 111 -0.33 -4.93 16.00
CA LYS A 111 -0.24 -6.08 16.92
C LYS A 111 -0.10 -5.62 18.37
N ALA A 112 0.79 -4.68 18.66
CA ALA A 112 1.01 -4.14 20.01
C ALA A 112 -0.24 -3.43 20.56
N GLY A 113 -0.97 -2.69 19.72
CA GLY A 113 -2.25 -2.07 20.09
C GLY A 113 -3.40 -3.07 20.29
N THR A 114 -3.18 -4.36 20.05
CA THR A 114 -4.17 -5.41 20.36
C THR A 114 -4.04 -5.91 21.81
N GLU A 115 -2.96 -5.59 22.52
CA GLU A 115 -2.76 -6.01 23.93
C GLU A 115 -3.07 -4.93 24.99
N GLU A 116 -3.14 -3.64 24.65
CA GLU A 116 -3.66 -2.62 25.56
C GLU A 116 -4.05 -1.35 24.79
N LEU A 117 -5.34 -1.18 24.51
CA LEU A 117 -5.92 0.13 24.18
C LEU A 117 -6.99 0.45 25.22
N THR A 118 -6.55 0.61 26.47
CA THR A 118 -7.23 1.53 27.37
C THR A 118 -7.14 2.92 26.73
N GLY A 119 -8.32 3.50 26.51
CA GLY A 119 -8.49 4.68 25.66
C GLY A 119 -7.55 5.82 26.01
N VAL A 120 -6.84 6.32 25.00
CA VAL A 120 -6.27 7.67 25.05
C VAL A 120 -7.44 8.66 25.15
N SER A 121 -7.45 9.38 26.26
CA SER A 121 -8.35 10.50 26.56
C SER A 121 -8.39 11.46 25.38
N THR A 122 -9.55 11.52 24.72
CA THR A 122 -9.93 12.69 23.92
C THR A 122 -10.99 13.41 24.73
N GLY A 123 -10.68 14.66 25.11
CA GLY A 123 -11.55 15.49 25.93
C GLY A 123 -12.94 15.68 25.34
N GLU A 124 -13.91 15.67 26.24
CA GLU A 124 -15.28 16.17 26.16
C GLU A 124 -16.11 15.99 24.87
N SER A 125 -17.21 15.25 25.09
CA SER A 125 -18.54 15.46 24.53
C SER A 125 -18.92 14.69 23.26
N ALA A 126 -19.42 13.47 23.46
CA ALA A 126 -20.83 13.11 23.17
C ALA A 126 -21.06 11.63 23.53
N ALA A 127 -22.15 11.35 24.25
CA ALA A 127 -22.54 10.03 24.74
C ALA A 127 -22.80 9.02 23.59
N PRO A 128 -22.62 7.72 23.82
CA PRO A 128 -22.77 6.70 22.78
C PRO A 128 -24.25 6.30 22.63
N ILE A 129 -24.75 6.27 21.40
CA ILE A 129 -25.93 5.48 21.05
C ILE A 129 -25.41 4.37 20.13
N VAL A 130 -25.13 3.22 20.73
CA VAL A 130 -24.84 1.98 20.02
C VAL A 130 -26.17 1.22 20.00
N ASP A 131 -26.88 1.29 18.88
CA ASP A 131 -28.00 0.39 18.62
C ASP A 131 -27.42 -0.98 18.22
N ASN A 132 -27.58 -1.96 19.10
CA ASN A 132 -27.18 -3.34 18.87
C ASN A 132 -28.17 -3.98 17.89
N GLY A 133 -27.89 -3.84 16.59
CA GLY A 133 -28.53 -4.63 15.53
C GLY A 133 -28.06 -6.08 15.59
N ILE A 134 -28.69 -6.85 16.48
CA ILE A 134 -28.63 -8.31 16.58
C ILE A 134 -29.18 -8.91 15.28
N PHE A 135 -28.40 -9.80 14.65
CA PHE A 135 -28.87 -10.68 13.59
C PHE A 135 -30.00 -11.55 14.16
N ASP A 136 -31.22 -11.33 13.69
CA ASP A 136 -32.37 -12.17 14.02
C ASP A 136 -33.11 -12.56 12.74
N GLY A 137 -33.42 -13.85 12.60
CA GLY A 137 -34.36 -14.37 11.61
C GLY A 137 -33.78 -14.87 10.28
N LEU A 138 -33.20 -16.08 10.29
CA LEU A 138 -33.44 -17.01 9.19
C LEU A 138 -33.71 -18.41 9.77
N GLU A 139 -34.83 -18.52 10.48
CA GLU A 139 -35.48 -19.81 10.67
C GLU A 139 -36.13 -20.25 9.36
N GLY A 140 -35.90 -21.52 9.01
CA GLY A 140 -36.34 -22.12 7.78
C GLY A 140 -37.86 -22.23 7.67
N SER A 141 -38.34 -22.22 6.43
CA SER A 141 -39.60 -22.87 6.10
C SER A 141 -39.27 -24.00 5.12
N ALA A 142 -39.59 -25.21 5.56
CA ALA A 142 -39.81 -26.33 4.67
C ALA A 142 -41.09 -26.09 3.88
N ASP A 143 -41.07 -26.47 2.60
CA ASP A 143 -42.17 -27.08 1.85
C ASP A 143 -41.56 -28.06 0.84
#